data_AF-A0A4Y2PW71-F1
#
_entry.id   AF-A0A4Y2PW71-F1
#
_cell.length_a   1.000
_cell.length_b   1.000
_cell.length_c   1.000
_cell.angle_alpha   90.00
_cell.angle_beta   90.00
_cell.angle_gamma   90.00
#
_symmetry.space_group_name_H-M   'P 1'
#
loop_
_entity.id
_entity.type
_entity.pdbx_description
1 polymer ?
#
loop_
_entity_poly.entity_id
_entity_poly.type
_entity_poly.pdbx_seq_one_letter_code
_entity_poly.pdbx_strand_id
1 'polypeptide(L)'
;MGLQKKPPFSGQSIVRNFDTFIIKRLSKNNENFTNVSPFLVEKAISGSVGIVTSTKLMRSGDLLVEVASLKQAQQILKLNSLSTIPISVQPHVTLNGSKGVITCGRLLNLSNEEITQELGGQGVKDVRRINIRRDGELMPTKHFILTFNTPRLREYIKAGYVRCSVRPYIPNPLRCFKCQRFGHSKTNCRGTLTCARCAAAGHESTDCTAVEKCVNCDGKHTSFSRSCPKWKVEKELLLQSISRISHSLKLDD
;
A
#
# COMPACT_ATOMS: atom_id res chain seq x y z
N MET A 1 -33.08 -43.74 -2.62
CA MET A 1 -33.62 -42.39 -2.91
C MET A 1 -33.09 -41.42 -1.86
N GLY A 2 -32.04 -40.67 -2.18
CA GLY A 2 -31.52 -39.61 -1.31
C GLY A 2 -31.52 -38.31 -2.11
N LEU A 3 -32.34 -37.35 -1.69
CA LEU A 3 -32.53 -36.06 -2.36
C LEU A 3 -31.22 -35.27 -2.36
N GLN A 4 -30.66 -35.00 -3.55
CA GLN A 4 -29.61 -34.02 -3.74
C GLN A 4 -30.15 -32.62 -3.41
N LYS A 5 -29.70 -32.03 -2.30
CA LYS A 5 -29.93 -30.62 -1.99
C LYS A 5 -29.07 -29.79 -2.94
N LYS A 6 -29.69 -29.10 -3.90
CA LYS A 6 -29.06 -28.01 -4.65
C LYS A 6 -28.79 -26.85 -3.67
N PRO A 7 -27.55 -26.33 -3.57
CA PRO A 7 -27.32 -25.11 -2.81
C PRO A 7 -27.99 -23.92 -3.52
N PRO A 8 -28.41 -22.88 -2.76
CA PRO A 8 -29.09 -21.74 -3.34
C PRO A 8 -28.12 -20.93 -4.19
N PHE A 9 -28.57 -20.59 -5.40
CA PHE A 9 -27.96 -19.56 -6.24
C PHE A 9 -28.07 -18.21 -5.54
N SER A 10 -27.10 -17.86 -4.68
CA SER A 10 -26.87 -16.47 -4.31
C SER A 10 -26.08 -15.83 -5.43
N GLY A 11 -26.77 -15.11 -6.31
CA GLY A 11 -26.15 -14.19 -7.27
C GLY A 11 -25.42 -13.07 -6.53
N GLN A 12 -24.22 -13.34 -6.04
CA GLN A 12 -23.29 -12.30 -5.64
C GLN A 12 -22.66 -11.77 -6.93
N SER A 13 -23.03 -10.54 -7.27
CA SER A 13 -22.44 -9.79 -8.37
C SER A 13 -20.92 -9.78 -8.22
N ILE A 14 -20.23 -10.35 -9.21
CA ILE A 14 -18.77 -10.44 -9.31
C ILE A 14 -18.20 -9.02 -9.33
N VAL A 15 -17.65 -8.56 -8.20
CA VAL A 15 -16.96 -7.26 -8.13
C VAL A 15 -15.55 -7.44 -8.68
N ARG A 16 -15.38 -7.18 -9.96
CA ARG A 16 -14.05 -7.06 -10.57
C ARG A 16 -13.38 -5.79 -10.00
N ASN A 17 -12.32 -5.95 -9.21
CA ASN A 17 -11.55 -4.80 -8.75
C ASN A 17 -10.72 -4.26 -9.92
N PHE A 18 -11.01 -3.02 -10.33
CA PHE A 18 -10.30 -2.31 -11.38
C PHE A 18 -9.51 -1.13 -10.81
N ASP A 19 -8.84 -0.39 -11.69
CA ASP A 19 -7.94 0.69 -11.31
C ASP A 19 -8.63 1.74 -10.43
N THR A 20 -7.89 2.18 -9.42
CA THR A 20 -8.24 3.30 -8.55
C THR A 20 -7.54 4.56 -9.02
N PHE A 21 -8.24 5.69 -8.99
CA PHE A 21 -7.74 6.99 -9.43
C PHE A 21 -7.91 8.02 -8.31
N ILE A 22 -6.99 8.99 -8.27
CA ILE A 22 -7.10 10.20 -7.47
C ILE A 22 -7.56 11.32 -8.39
N ILE A 23 -8.65 12.00 -8.02
CA ILE A 23 -9.10 13.22 -8.67
C ILE A 23 -8.79 14.40 -7.76
N LYS A 24 -7.98 15.33 -8.26
CA LYS A 24 -7.63 16.58 -7.58
C LYS A 24 -8.30 17.75 -8.27
N ARG A 25 -8.84 18.66 -7.48
CA ARG A 25 -9.37 19.92 -7.99
C ARG A 25 -8.21 20.83 -8.37
N LEU A 26 -8.30 21.44 -9.55
CA LEU A 26 -7.37 22.49 -9.97
C LEU A 26 -7.98 23.83 -9.55
N SER A 27 -7.34 24.54 -8.62
CA SER A 27 -7.82 25.85 -8.15
C SER A 27 -6.63 26.75 -7.85
N LYS A 28 -6.77 28.05 -8.18
CA LYS A 28 -5.77 29.07 -7.87
C LYS A 28 -5.56 29.24 -6.36
N ASN A 29 -6.59 28.93 -5.57
CA ASN A 29 -6.57 29.07 -4.11
C ASN A 29 -6.35 27.72 -3.39
N ASN A 30 -5.86 26.70 -4.10
CA ASN A 30 -5.62 25.34 -3.57
C ASN A 30 -6.88 24.72 -2.91
N GLU A 31 -8.07 25.05 -3.42
CA GLU A 31 -9.33 24.46 -2.98
C GLU A 31 -9.42 22.98 -3.36
N ASN A 32 -10.15 22.21 -2.54
CA ASN A 32 -10.35 20.78 -2.72
C ASN A 32 -11.85 20.43 -2.71
N PHE A 33 -12.19 19.14 -2.60
CA PHE A 33 -13.58 18.66 -2.62
C PHE A 33 -14.26 18.66 -1.25
N THR A 34 -13.61 19.12 -0.18
CA THR A 34 -14.17 19.10 1.20
C THR A 34 -15.49 19.87 1.30
N ASN A 35 -15.59 20.99 0.58
CA ASN A 35 -16.78 21.85 0.58
C ASN A 35 -17.66 21.67 -0.67
N VAL A 36 -17.38 20.65 -1.49
CA VAL A 36 -18.17 20.36 -2.69
C VAL A 36 -19.27 19.37 -2.32
N SER A 37 -20.50 19.63 -2.77
CA SER A 37 -21.64 18.75 -2.49
C SER A 37 -21.36 17.31 -2.95
N PRO A 38 -21.53 16.30 -2.08
CA PRO A 38 -21.30 14.90 -2.44
C PRO A 38 -22.23 14.44 -3.56
N PHE A 39 -23.47 14.95 -3.61
CA PHE A 39 -24.43 14.65 -4.68
C PHE A 39 -24.01 15.25 -6.02
N LEU A 40 -23.36 16.41 -6.01
CA LEU A 40 -22.81 17.02 -7.23
C LEU A 40 -21.67 16.17 -7.77
N VAL A 41 -20.74 15.76 -6.88
CA VAL A 41 -19.64 14.87 -7.23
C VAL A 41 -20.15 13.56 -7.82
N GLU A 42 -21.11 12.92 -7.16
CA GLU A 42 -21.69 11.64 -7.60
C GLU A 42 -22.38 11.76 -8.97
N LYS A 43 -23.19 12.82 -9.18
CA LYS A 43 -23.84 13.08 -10.47
C LYS A 43 -22.83 13.39 -11.57
N ALA A 44 -21.79 14.17 -11.28
CA ALA A 44 -20.76 14.51 -12.25
C ALA A 44 -19.96 13.27 -12.67
N ILE A 45 -19.53 12.44 -11.72
CA ILE A 45 -18.81 11.19 -12.00
C ILE A 45 -19.72 10.23 -12.77
N SER A 46 -20.95 10.03 -12.32
CA SER A 46 -21.90 9.11 -12.97
C SER A 46 -22.28 9.57 -14.37
N GLY A 47 -22.45 10.87 -14.59
CA GLY A 47 -22.72 11.43 -15.92
C GLY A 47 -21.51 11.36 -16.85
N SER A 48 -20.30 11.48 -16.31
CA SER A 48 -19.06 11.48 -17.11
C SER A 48 -18.42 10.12 -17.32
N VAL A 49 -18.62 9.14 -16.45
CA VAL A 49 -17.94 7.82 -16.46
C VAL A 49 -18.93 6.66 -16.23
N GLY A 50 -20.18 6.93 -15.87
CA GLY A 50 -21.14 5.92 -15.44
C GLY A 50 -20.97 5.52 -13.97
N ILE A 51 -21.71 4.50 -13.54
CA ILE A 51 -21.67 4.01 -12.16
C ILE A 51 -20.31 3.36 -11.89
N VAL A 52 -19.56 3.94 -10.98
CA VAL A 52 -18.25 3.45 -10.52
C VAL A 52 -18.41 2.57 -9.26
N THR A 53 -17.40 1.76 -8.94
CA THR A 53 -17.42 0.86 -7.78
C THR A 53 -17.48 1.64 -6.47
N SER A 54 -16.65 2.69 -6.34
CA SER A 54 -16.71 3.56 -5.17
C SER A 54 -16.13 4.94 -5.44
N THR A 55 -16.67 5.95 -4.74
CA THR A 55 -16.12 7.31 -4.66
C THR A 55 -15.97 7.68 -3.18
N LYS A 56 -14.78 8.10 -2.76
CA LYS A 56 -14.48 8.45 -1.36
C LYS A 56 -13.71 9.74 -1.27
N LEU A 57 -14.05 10.59 -0.29
CA LEU A 57 -13.25 11.77 0.04
C LEU A 57 -12.05 11.36 0.90
N MET A 58 -10.83 11.68 0.44
CA MET A 58 -9.60 11.45 1.18
C MET A 58 -9.37 12.53 2.23
N ARG A 59 -8.51 12.26 3.23
CA ARG A 59 -8.11 13.28 4.23
C ARG A 59 -7.41 14.50 3.61
N SER A 60 -6.85 14.37 2.41
CA SER A 60 -6.30 15.51 1.65
C SER A 60 -7.38 16.46 1.11
N GLY A 61 -8.64 16.01 1.09
CA GLY A 61 -9.74 16.67 0.40
C GLY A 61 -9.84 16.30 -1.09
N ASP A 62 -8.98 15.39 -1.59
CA ASP A 62 -9.08 14.83 -2.94
C ASP A 62 -10.10 13.68 -2.99
N LEU A 63 -10.57 13.32 -4.17
CA LEU A 63 -11.45 12.16 -4.36
C LEU A 63 -10.63 10.92 -4.75
N LEU A 64 -10.97 9.80 -4.14
CA LEU A 64 -10.52 8.46 -4.52
C LEU A 64 -11.67 7.76 -5.24
N VAL A 65 -11.44 7.40 -6.50
CA VAL A 65 -12.46 6.77 -7.36
C VAL A 65 -11.98 5.40 -7.83
N GLU A 66 -12.74 4.37 -7.51
CA GLU A 66 -12.52 3.00 -7.97
C GLU A 66 -13.48 2.70 -9.10
N VAL A 67 -12.97 2.43 -10.29
CA VAL A 67 -13.83 2.13 -11.45
C VAL A 67 -14.27 0.66 -11.45
N ALA A 68 -15.26 0.34 -12.29
CA ALA A 68 -15.82 -1.00 -12.47
C ALA A 68 -15.50 -1.60 -13.85
N SER A 69 -14.68 -0.95 -14.68
CA SER A 69 -14.23 -1.52 -15.97
C SER A 69 -13.02 -0.80 -16.57
N LEU A 70 -12.35 -1.48 -17.53
CA LEU A 70 -11.29 -0.88 -18.35
C LEU A 70 -11.80 0.32 -19.19
N LYS A 71 -13.04 0.25 -19.68
CA LYS A 71 -13.67 1.36 -20.43
C LYS A 71 -13.76 2.60 -19.55
N GLN A 72 -14.18 2.43 -18.30
CA GLN A 72 -14.24 3.52 -17.32
C GLN A 72 -12.85 4.04 -16.95
N ALA A 73 -11.86 3.16 -16.79
CA ALA A 73 -10.47 3.56 -16.54
C ALA A 73 -9.91 4.45 -17.68
N GLN A 74 -10.21 4.10 -18.94
CA GLN A 74 -9.81 4.91 -20.09
C GLN A 74 -10.58 6.23 -20.18
N GLN A 75 -11.83 6.26 -19.74
CA GLN A 75 -12.69 7.43 -19.77
C GLN A 75 -12.34 8.43 -18.67
N ILE A 76 -12.11 7.96 -17.43
CA ILE A 76 -11.78 8.80 -16.28
C ILE A 76 -10.44 9.53 -16.48
N LEU A 77 -9.45 8.88 -17.12
CA LEU A 77 -8.17 9.49 -17.44
C LEU A 77 -8.25 10.67 -18.43
N LYS A 78 -9.34 10.75 -19.21
CA LYS A 78 -9.57 11.84 -20.17
C LYS A 78 -10.32 13.02 -19.56
N LEU A 79 -10.77 12.92 -18.31
CA LEU A 79 -11.52 14.00 -17.67
C LEU A 79 -10.62 15.14 -17.23
N ASN A 80 -10.99 16.34 -17.66
CA ASN A 80 -10.34 17.60 -17.25
C ASN A 80 -11.26 18.47 -16.40
N SER A 81 -12.55 18.12 -16.29
CA SER A 81 -13.52 18.78 -15.42
C SER A 81 -14.56 17.79 -14.88
N LEU A 82 -15.09 18.08 -13.69
CA LEU A 82 -16.31 17.48 -13.16
C LEU A 82 -17.36 18.60 -13.06
N SER A 83 -18.35 18.57 -13.95
CA SER A 83 -19.25 19.70 -14.16
C SER A 83 -18.44 20.96 -14.50
N THR A 84 -18.54 22.02 -13.71
CA THR A 84 -17.79 23.28 -13.88
C THR A 84 -16.43 23.29 -13.15
N ILE A 85 -16.10 22.25 -12.40
CA ILE A 85 -14.89 22.20 -11.57
C ILE A 85 -13.74 21.62 -12.40
N PRO A 86 -12.67 22.38 -12.70
CA PRO A 86 -11.50 21.83 -13.38
C PRO A 86 -10.74 20.87 -12.45
N ILE A 87 -10.27 19.76 -13.01
CA ILE A 87 -9.65 18.66 -12.26
C ILE A 87 -8.40 18.11 -12.96
N SER A 88 -7.60 17.38 -12.21
CA SER A 88 -6.59 16.47 -12.71
C SER A 88 -6.84 15.07 -12.17
N VAL A 89 -6.68 14.07 -13.04
CA VAL A 89 -6.86 12.65 -12.69
C VAL A 89 -5.52 11.94 -12.78
N GLN A 90 -5.19 11.16 -11.76
CA GLN A 90 -3.96 10.35 -11.73
C GLN A 90 -4.26 8.94 -11.21
N PRO A 91 -3.68 7.88 -11.79
CA PRO A 91 -3.76 6.54 -11.21
C PRO A 91 -3.20 6.52 -9.78
N HIS A 92 -3.86 5.78 -8.88
CA HIS A 92 -3.38 5.66 -7.50
C HIS A 92 -2.17 4.71 -7.44
N VAL A 93 -0.99 5.29 -7.22
CA VAL A 93 0.31 4.60 -7.31
C VAL A 93 0.45 3.33 -6.46
N THR A 94 -0.15 3.26 -5.27
CA THR A 94 -0.03 2.08 -4.39
C THR A 94 -1.25 1.16 -4.40
N LEU A 95 -2.41 1.61 -4.89
CA LEU A 95 -3.63 0.78 -4.89
C LEU A 95 -3.74 -0.01 -6.20
N ASN A 96 -3.15 0.49 -7.28
CA ASN A 96 -3.11 -0.19 -8.57
C ASN A 96 -1.88 -1.12 -8.71
N GLY A 97 -1.12 -1.30 -7.63
CA GLY A 97 0.07 -2.15 -7.62
C GLY A 97 0.07 -3.05 -6.39
N SER A 98 0.76 -4.16 -6.49
CA SER A 98 0.98 -5.09 -5.39
C SER A 98 2.46 -5.29 -5.14
N LYS A 99 2.82 -5.73 -3.93
CA LYS A 99 4.21 -6.03 -3.59
C LYS A 99 4.33 -7.47 -3.11
N GLY A 100 5.26 -8.19 -3.72
CA GLY A 100 5.57 -9.57 -3.40
C GLY A 100 7.00 -9.74 -2.93
N VAL A 101 7.29 -10.83 -2.24
CA VAL A 101 8.63 -11.25 -1.85
C VAL A 101 8.90 -12.60 -2.46
N ILE A 102 9.99 -12.68 -3.23
CA ILE A 102 10.56 -13.94 -3.68
C ILE A 102 11.85 -14.25 -2.92
N THR A 103 12.18 -15.53 -2.84
CA THR A 103 13.44 -16.01 -2.29
C THR A 103 14.14 -16.82 -3.37
N CYS A 104 15.25 -16.32 -3.90
CA CYS A 104 15.98 -16.97 -4.97
C CYS A 104 17.49 -16.72 -4.84
N GLY A 105 18.24 -17.77 -4.48
CA GLY A 105 19.70 -17.67 -4.35
C GLY A 105 20.42 -17.45 -5.67
N ARG A 106 19.83 -17.89 -6.79
CA ARG A 106 20.43 -17.74 -8.13
C ARG A 106 20.46 -16.30 -8.63
N LEU A 107 19.65 -15.42 -8.05
CA LEU A 107 19.64 -13.99 -8.36
C LEU A 107 20.61 -13.19 -7.47
N LEU A 108 21.34 -13.84 -6.55
CA LEU A 108 22.15 -13.16 -5.54
C LEU A 108 23.24 -12.28 -6.17
N ASN A 109 23.78 -12.61 -7.33
CA ASN A 109 24.87 -11.83 -7.93
C ASN A 109 24.39 -10.86 -9.02
N LEU A 110 23.08 -10.81 -9.30
CA LEU A 110 22.51 -9.92 -10.32
C LEU A 110 22.13 -8.56 -9.74
N SER A 111 22.21 -7.51 -10.54
CA SER A 111 21.76 -6.18 -10.14
C SER A 111 20.23 -6.13 -10.02
N ASN A 112 19.70 -5.15 -9.27
CA ASN A 112 18.25 -5.00 -9.18
C ASN A 112 17.65 -4.59 -10.54
N GLU A 113 18.41 -3.83 -11.32
CA GLU A 113 18.07 -3.32 -12.64
C GLU A 113 17.93 -4.48 -13.64
N GLU A 114 18.91 -5.39 -13.67
CA GLU A 114 18.87 -6.59 -14.52
C GLU A 114 17.67 -7.48 -14.16
N ILE A 115 17.46 -7.76 -12.87
CA ILE A 115 16.30 -8.56 -12.42
C ILE A 115 14.99 -7.86 -12.79
N THR A 116 14.91 -6.52 -12.68
CA THR A 116 13.72 -5.76 -13.04
C THR A 116 13.43 -5.88 -14.53
N GLN A 117 14.45 -5.75 -15.38
CA GLN A 117 14.32 -5.88 -16.82
C GLN A 117 13.82 -7.28 -17.21
N GLU A 118 14.45 -8.34 -16.71
CA GLU A 118 14.11 -9.73 -17.04
C GLU A 118 12.72 -10.15 -16.54
N LEU A 119 12.29 -9.60 -15.40
CA LEU A 119 10.96 -9.88 -14.84
C LEU A 119 9.86 -8.93 -15.35
N GLY A 120 10.22 -7.92 -16.16
CA GLY A 120 9.31 -6.89 -16.65
C GLY A 120 8.13 -7.44 -17.46
N GLY A 121 8.38 -8.45 -18.30
CA GLY A 121 7.33 -9.14 -19.07
C GLY A 121 6.28 -9.85 -18.20
N GLN A 122 6.54 -10.01 -16.91
CA GLN A 122 5.63 -10.59 -15.93
C GLN A 122 4.98 -9.52 -15.03
N GLY A 123 5.01 -8.26 -15.43
CA GLY A 123 4.36 -7.14 -14.74
C GLY A 123 5.13 -6.60 -13.54
N VAL A 124 6.41 -6.97 -13.38
CA VAL A 124 7.29 -6.37 -12.37
C VAL A 124 7.77 -5.00 -12.86
N LYS A 125 7.52 -3.97 -12.05
CA LYS A 125 7.93 -2.58 -12.32
C LYS A 125 9.23 -2.20 -11.63
N ASP A 126 9.50 -2.79 -10.47
CA ASP A 126 10.63 -2.44 -9.63
C ASP A 126 11.02 -3.63 -8.75
N VAL A 127 12.33 -3.80 -8.54
CA VAL A 127 12.90 -4.84 -7.69
C VAL A 127 13.79 -4.20 -6.64
N ARG A 128 13.54 -4.55 -5.38
CA ARG A 128 14.37 -4.13 -4.26
C ARG A 128 14.88 -5.32 -3.48
N ARG A 129 16.19 -5.50 -3.45
CA ARG A 129 16.85 -6.49 -2.60
C ARG A 129 16.76 -6.12 -1.12
N ILE A 130 16.48 -7.12 -0.29
CA ILE A 130 16.55 -6.98 1.17
C ILE A 130 18.00 -7.17 1.61
N ASN A 131 18.52 -6.20 2.34
CA ASN A 131 19.84 -6.27 2.95
C ASN A 131 19.73 -6.47 4.46
N ILE A 132 20.69 -7.16 5.04
CA ILE A 132 20.82 -7.35 6.49
C ILE A 132 22.12 -6.72 6.96
N ARG A 133 22.14 -6.20 8.19
CA ARG A 133 23.39 -5.80 8.82
C ARG A 133 23.94 -6.95 9.66
N ARG A 134 25.20 -7.31 9.44
CA ARG A 134 25.98 -8.23 10.28
C ARG A 134 27.31 -7.56 10.55
N ASP A 135 27.70 -7.47 11.82
CA ASP A 135 28.97 -6.86 12.25
C ASP A 135 29.20 -5.43 11.72
N GLY A 136 28.11 -4.65 11.58
CA GLY A 136 28.14 -3.28 11.07
C GLY A 136 28.07 -3.17 9.53
N GLU A 137 28.36 -4.24 8.81
CA GLU A 137 28.34 -4.26 7.34
C GLU A 137 26.98 -4.62 6.77
N LEU A 138 26.62 -3.98 5.64
CA LEU A 138 25.36 -4.20 4.95
C LEU A 138 25.52 -5.32 3.91
N MET A 139 24.98 -6.49 4.21
CA MET A 139 25.09 -7.68 3.36
C MET A 139 23.81 -7.93 2.56
N PRO A 140 23.92 -8.20 1.24
CA PRO A 140 22.78 -8.58 0.42
C PRO A 140 22.23 -9.94 0.83
N THR A 141 20.90 -10.10 0.78
CA THR A 141 20.25 -11.41 0.95
C THR A 141 19.69 -11.95 -0.36
N LYS A 142 19.32 -13.24 -0.34
CA LYS A 142 18.58 -13.91 -1.43
C LYS A 142 17.09 -13.55 -1.51
N HIS A 143 16.65 -12.50 -0.81
CA HIS A 143 15.25 -12.08 -0.75
C HIS A 143 15.04 -10.77 -1.50
N PHE A 144 14.06 -10.76 -2.40
CA PHE A 144 13.75 -9.63 -3.27
C PHE A 144 12.31 -9.23 -3.10
N ILE A 145 12.06 -7.94 -2.93
CA ILE A 145 10.74 -7.34 -2.96
C ILE A 145 10.47 -6.93 -4.40
N LEU A 146 9.43 -7.50 -5.00
CA LEU A 146 8.95 -7.16 -6.32
C LEU A 146 7.78 -6.19 -6.18
N THR A 147 7.80 -5.09 -6.92
CA THR A 147 6.66 -4.19 -7.07
C THR A 147 6.00 -4.49 -8.42
N PHE A 148 4.73 -4.91 -8.41
CA PHE A 148 3.95 -5.19 -9.60
C PHE A 148 3.11 -3.98 -10.02
N ASN A 149 2.84 -3.86 -11.32
CA ASN A 149 1.88 -2.90 -11.88
C ASN A 149 0.42 -3.38 -11.84
N THR A 150 0.14 -4.50 -11.15
CA THR A 150 -1.20 -5.04 -10.97
C THR A 150 -1.59 -5.07 -9.49
N PRO A 151 -2.86 -4.78 -9.15
CA PRO A 151 -3.35 -4.85 -7.77
C PRO A 151 -3.40 -6.30 -7.26
N ARG A 152 -3.62 -7.27 -8.17
CA ARG A 152 -3.55 -8.71 -7.86
C ARG A 152 -2.10 -9.16 -7.78
N LEU A 153 -1.76 -9.81 -6.67
CA LEU A 153 -0.45 -10.41 -6.46
C LEU A 153 -0.40 -11.78 -7.16
N ARG A 154 0.60 -11.98 -8.01
CA ARG A 154 0.85 -13.30 -8.61
C ARG A 154 1.32 -14.27 -7.53
N GLU A 155 0.93 -15.54 -7.62
CA GLU A 155 1.42 -16.58 -6.70
C GLU A 155 2.84 -17.04 -7.03
N TYR A 156 3.22 -16.94 -8.31
CA TYR A 156 4.53 -17.36 -8.81
C TYR A 156 5.05 -16.42 -9.90
N ILE A 157 6.37 -16.39 -10.04
CA ILE A 157 7.07 -15.74 -11.15
C ILE A 157 8.18 -16.67 -11.65
N LYS A 158 8.50 -16.61 -12.95
CA LYS A 158 9.63 -17.33 -13.52
C LYS A 158 10.86 -16.43 -13.61
N ALA A 159 11.95 -16.84 -12.98
CA ALA A 159 13.27 -16.22 -13.15
C ALA A 159 14.12 -17.18 -14.00
N GLY A 160 14.14 -16.96 -15.32
CA GLY A 160 14.63 -17.95 -16.27
C GLY A 160 13.87 -19.27 -16.13
N TYR A 161 14.59 -20.37 -15.90
CA TYR A 161 14.02 -21.70 -15.67
C TYR A 161 13.50 -21.92 -14.24
N VAL A 162 13.70 -20.97 -13.32
CA VAL A 162 13.34 -21.14 -11.90
C VAL A 162 11.95 -20.60 -11.63
N ARG A 163 11.07 -21.44 -11.05
CA ARG A 163 9.78 -21.00 -10.53
C ARG A 163 9.92 -20.50 -9.08
N CYS A 164 9.73 -19.20 -8.88
CA CYS A 164 9.79 -18.56 -7.57
C CYS A 164 8.38 -18.35 -7.02
N SER A 165 8.10 -18.87 -5.82
CA SER A 165 6.88 -18.52 -5.09
C SER A 165 6.95 -17.07 -4.62
N VAL A 166 5.86 -16.34 -4.84
CA VAL A 166 5.70 -14.94 -4.47
C VAL A 166 4.79 -14.88 -3.23
N ARG A 167 5.31 -14.34 -2.14
CA ARG A 167 4.54 -14.11 -0.90
C ARG A 167 4.20 -12.63 -0.76
N PRO A 168 3.05 -12.23 -0.19
CA PRO A 168 2.75 -10.82 0.05
C PRO A 168 3.86 -10.13 0.86
N TYR A 169 4.30 -8.96 0.40
CA TYR A 169 5.24 -8.13 1.15
C TYR A 169 4.51 -7.39 2.27
N ILE A 170 4.91 -7.64 3.52
CA ILE A 170 4.35 -6.98 4.68
C ILE A 170 5.40 -6.03 5.26
N PRO A 171 5.26 -4.70 5.09
CA PRO A 171 6.21 -3.73 5.61
C PRO A 171 6.24 -3.73 7.15
N ASN A 172 7.28 -3.14 7.73
CA ASN A 172 7.26 -2.84 9.17
C ASN A 172 6.26 -1.72 9.46
N PRO A 173 5.63 -1.71 10.65
CA PRO A 173 4.84 -0.60 11.13
C PRO A 173 5.49 0.76 10.89
N LEU A 174 4.72 1.70 10.35
CA LEU A 174 5.18 3.06 10.11
C LEU A 174 5.44 3.74 11.46
N ARG A 175 6.71 3.95 11.79
CA ARG A 175 7.14 4.70 12.98
C ARG A 175 7.55 6.10 12.57
N CYS A 176 7.02 7.10 13.26
CA CYS A 176 7.45 8.47 13.10
C CYS A 176 8.87 8.66 13.66
N PHE A 177 9.84 9.05 12.82
CA PHE A 177 11.21 9.28 13.26
C PHE A 177 11.40 10.54 14.12
N LYS A 178 10.37 11.39 14.27
CA LYS A 178 10.38 12.55 15.18
C LYS A 178 9.88 12.19 16.58
N CYS A 179 8.66 11.68 16.70
CA CYS A 179 8.03 11.42 18.00
C CYS A 179 8.02 9.94 18.41
N GLN A 180 8.54 9.04 17.57
CA GLN A 180 8.67 7.59 17.81
C GLN A 180 7.36 6.80 17.90
N ARG A 181 6.21 7.47 17.77
CA ARG A 181 4.89 6.82 17.73
C ARG A 181 4.59 6.18 16.38
N PHE A 182 3.76 5.15 16.38
CA PHE A 182 3.28 4.51 15.15
C PHE A 182 2.19 5.32 14.43
N GLY A 183 1.98 5.01 13.15
CA GLY A 183 0.82 5.44 12.37
C GLY A 183 0.99 6.71 11.53
N HIS A 184 2.13 7.41 11.61
CA HIS A 184 2.37 8.61 10.81
C HIS A 184 3.85 8.83 10.48
N SER A 185 4.11 9.60 9.42
CA SER A 185 5.45 10.01 8.99
C SER A 185 5.95 11.24 9.77
N LYS A 186 7.24 11.55 9.62
CA LYS A 186 7.85 12.77 10.16
C LYS A 186 7.19 14.04 9.61
N THR A 187 6.82 14.05 8.33
CA THR A 187 6.19 15.20 7.63
C THR A 187 4.82 15.54 8.19
N ASN A 188 4.07 14.55 8.67
CA ASN A 188 2.72 14.73 9.21
C ASN A 188 2.71 14.75 10.75
N CYS A 189 3.88 14.82 11.37
CA CYS A 189 4.02 14.74 12.82
C CYS A 189 3.75 16.09 13.49
N ARG A 190 2.74 16.12 14.36
CA ARG A 190 2.45 17.24 15.27
C ARG A 190 3.09 17.09 16.65
N GLY A 191 3.81 15.99 16.88
CA GLY A 191 4.50 15.71 18.14
C GLY A 191 5.85 16.41 18.27
N THR A 192 6.42 16.32 19.46
CA THR A 192 7.77 16.81 19.79
C THR A 192 8.84 15.80 19.37
N LEU A 193 10.09 16.24 19.33
CA LEU A 193 11.24 15.34 19.17
C LEU A 193 11.33 14.43 20.40
N THR A 194 11.35 13.13 20.17
CA THR A 194 11.38 12.11 21.23
C THR A 194 12.48 11.11 20.93
N CYS A 195 13.27 10.79 21.95
CA CYS A 195 14.35 9.82 21.86
C CYS A 195 13.79 8.40 21.68
N ALA A 196 14.27 7.69 20.65
CA ALA A 196 13.84 6.32 20.39
C ALA A 196 14.30 5.32 21.47
N ARG A 197 15.34 5.64 22.24
CA ARG A 197 15.89 4.78 23.29
C ARG A 197 15.13 4.93 24.61
N CYS A 198 15.00 6.16 25.14
CA CYS A 198 14.48 6.40 26.50
C CYS A 198 13.10 7.10 26.56
N ALA A 199 12.48 7.37 25.41
CA ALA A 199 11.20 8.07 25.29
C ALA A 199 11.16 9.51 25.86
N ALA A 200 12.30 10.08 26.29
CA ALA A 200 12.38 11.46 26.71
C ALA A 200 12.31 12.43 25.52
N ALA A 201 11.74 13.62 25.75
CA ALA A 201 11.68 14.67 24.75
C ALA A 201 13.02 15.42 24.63
N GLY A 202 13.24 16.07 23.48
CA GLY A 202 14.29 17.07 23.31
C GLY A 202 15.62 16.59 22.73
N HIS A 203 15.81 15.29 22.46
CA HIS A 203 17.05 14.77 21.84
C HIS A 203 16.82 13.53 20.95
N GLU A 204 17.80 13.23 20.10
CA GLU A 204 17.85 12.03 19.26
C GLU A 204 18.53 10.85 19.97
N SER A 205 18.37 9.63 19.44
CA SER A 205 18.88 8.42 20.10
C SER A 205 20.37 8.11 19.88
N THR A 206 21.07 8.85 19.02
CA THR A 206 22.43 8.52 18.54
C THR A 206 23.42 8.32 19.69
N ASP A 207 23.42 9.24 20.67
CA ASP A 207 24.35 9.23 21.81
C ASP A 207 23.63 9.03 23.15
N CYS A 208 22.37 8.59 23.10
CA CYS A 208 21.58 8.38 24.29
C CYS A 208 22.02 7.09 24.99
N THR A 209 22.51 7.19 26.23
CA THR A 209 22.90 6.05 27.07
C THR A 209 21.87 5.72 28.16
N ALA A 210 20.80 6.52 28.27
CA ALA A 210 19.75 6.33 29.26
C ALA A 210 19.06 4.97 29.14
N VAL A 211 18.41 4.55 30.24
CA VAL A 211 17.67 3.28 30.31
C VAL A 211 16.61 3.23 29.22
N GLU A 212 16.51 2.06 28.57
CA GLU A 212 15.57 1.88 27.48
C GLU A 212 14.12 1.94 27.96
N LYS A 213 13.32 2.76 27.27
CA LYS A 213 11.90 2.92 27.49
C LYS A 213 11.19 3.17 26.16
N CYS A 214 10.12 2.43 25.92
CA CYS A 214 9.32 2.56 24.71
C CYS A 214 8.25 3.64 24.85
N VAL A 215 8.16 4.57 23.90
CA VAL A 215 7.09 5.59 23.90
C VAL A 215 5.70 5.00 23.63
N ASN A 216 5.62 3.80 23.05
CA ASN A 216 4.36 3.22 22.59
C ASN A 216 3.71 2.31 23.66
N CYS A 217 4.50 1.68 24.53
CA CYS A 217 4.01 0.71 25.51
C CYS A 217 4.69 0.80 26.88
N ASP A 218 5.53 1.81 27.12
CA ASP A 218 6.29 2.02 28.36
C ASP A 218 7.21 0.86 28.80
N GLY A 219 7.45 -0.12 27.91
CA GLY A 219 8.28 -1.29 28.18
C GLY A 219 9.78 -0.97 28.17
N LYS A 220 10.57 -1.84 28.81
CA LYS A 220 12.05 -1.78 28.92
C LYS A 220 12.75 -2.21 27.63
N HIS A 221 12.47 -1.52 26.54
CA HIS A 221 13.12 -1.70 25.25
C HIS A 221 13.02 -0.43 24.41
N THR A 222 13.84 -0.29 23.37
CA THR A 222 13.74 0.84 22.44
C THR A 222 12.39 0.88 21.69
N SER A 223 12.04 2.06 21.19
CA SER A 223 10.80 2.30 20.42
C SER A 223 10.79 1.64 19.03
N PHE A 224 11.92 1.11 18.57
CA PHE A 224 12.03 0.35 17.32
C PHE A 224 12.10 -1.17 17.53
N SER A 225 11.96 -1.65 18.77
CA SER A 225 11.97 -3.09 19.06
C SER A 225 10.79 -3.82 18.41
N ARG A 226 11.08 -4.96 17.76
CA ARG A 226 10.07 -5.87 17.20
C ARG A 226 9.36 -6.73 18.25
N SER A 227 9.91 -6.80 19.47
CA SER A 227 9.25 -7.51 20.58
C SER A 227 8.13 -6.69 21.23
N CYS A 228 8.04 -5.39 20.92
CA CYS A 228 7.03 -4.48 21.46
C CYS A 228 5.59 -4.98 21.19
N PRO A 229 4.71 -5.06 22.20
CA PRO A 229 3.31 -5.46 22.01
C PRO A 229 2.57 -4.58 21.01
N LYS A 230 2.75 -3.25 21.08
CA LYS A 230 2.15 -2.32 20.12
C LYS A 230 2.68 -2.51 18.70
N TRP A 231 3.97 -2.81 18.55
CA TRP A 231 4.52 -3.13 17.23
C TRP A 231 3.86 -4.37 16.63
N LYS A 232 3.62 -5.42 17.42
CA LYS A 232 2.94 -6.64 16.97
C LYS A 232 1.50 -6.36 16.54
N VAL A 233 0.76 -5.55 17.31
CA VAL A 233 -0.60 -5.11 16.94
C VAL A 233 -0.59 -4.36 15.61
N GLU A 234 0.28 -3.36 15.45
CA GLU A 234 0.39 -2.61 14.19
C GLU A 234 0.79 -3.51 13.01
N LYS A 235 1.66 -4.51 13.25
CA LYS A 235 2.06 -5.49 12.24
C LYS A 235 0.87 -6.34 11.80
N GLU A 236 0.03 -6.76 12.74
CA GLU A 236 -1.19 -7.52 12.48
C GLU A 236 -2.23 -6.69 11.70
N LEU A 237 -2.42 -5.42 12.04
CA LEU A 237 -3.31 -4.53 11.27
C LEU A 237 -2.83 -4.37 9.82
N LEU A 238 -1.52 -4.27 9.59
CA LEU A 238 -0.96 -4.27 8.24
C LEU A 238 -1.22 -5.59 7.50
N LEU A 239 -1.01 -6.74 8.16
CA LEU A 239 -1.34 -8.06 7.61
C LEU A 239 -2.81 -8.15 7.20
N GLN A 240 -3.72 -7.68 8.04
CA GLN A 240 -5.16 -7.67 7.75
C GLN A 240 -5.51 -6.74 6.58
N SER A 241 -4.90 -5.56 6.50
CA SER A 241 -5.13 -4.66 5.35
C SER A 241 -4.68 -5.28 4.02
N ILE A 242 -3.53 -5.96 4.00
CA ILE A 242 -2.98 -6.58 2.79
C ILE A 242 -3.76 -7.85 2.45
N SER A 243 -4.14 -8.64 3.44
CA SER A 243 -4.94 -9.85 3.24
C SER A 243 -6.36 -9.54 2.79
N ARG A 244 -6.99 -8.45 3.25
CA ARG A 244 -8.28 -7.98 2.67
C ARG A 244 -8.13 -7.64 1.20
N ILE A 245 -7.07 -6.91 0.83
CA ILE A 245 -6.76 -6.66 -0.57
C ILE A 245 -6.55 -7.99 -1.31
N SER A 246 -5.91 -8.99 -0.71
CA SER A 246 -5.60 -10.28 -1.37
C SER A 246 -6.78 -11.26 -1.43
N HIS A 247 -7.63 -11.34 -0.40
CA HIS A 247 -8.78 -12.26 -0.28
C HIS A 247 -9.99 -11.78 -1.07
N SER A 248 -10.21 -10.46 -1.15
CA SER A 248 -11.11 -9.89 -2.16
C SER A 248 -10.68 -10.21 -3.60
N LEU A 249 -9.48 -10.79 -3.80
CA LEU A 249 -8.93 -11.14 -5.11
C LEU A 249 -8.70 -12.65 -5.30
N LYS A 250 -8.92 -13.50 -4.28
CA LYS A 250 -8.65 -14.96 -4.28
C LYS A 250 -9.90 -15.85 -4.25
N LEU A 251 -11.09 -15.30 -4.04
CA LEU A 251 -12.35 -16.08 -3.97
C LEU A 251 -12.97 -16.36 -5.36
N ASP A 252 -12.19 -16.25 -6.44
CA ASP A 252 -12.69 -16.18 -7.82
C ASP A 252 -12.15 -17.28 -8.76
N ASP A 253 -11.57 -18.37 -8.25
CA ASP A 253 -11.25 -19.57 -9.07
C ASP A 253 -12.28 -20.68 -8.84
#